data_AF-A0A534P9V7-F1
#
_entry.id   AF-A0A534P9V7-F1
#
_cell.length_a   1.000
_cell.length_b   1.000
_cell.length_c   1.000
_cell.angle_alpha   90.00
_cell.angle_beta   90.00
_cell.angle_gamma   90.00
#
_symmetry.space_group_name_H-M   'P 1'
#
loop_
_entity.id
_entity.type
_entity.pdbx_description
1 polymer ?
#
loop_
_entity_poly.entity_id
_entity_poly.type
_entity_poly.pdbx_seq_one_letter_code
_entity_poly.pdbx_strand_id
1 'polypeptide(L)'
;MADDPKVREWKRRLLAKGADVAKQLEDVLAGKDVDFAGIPELGTADKELRLRRFLELIDRGIKRADTGRFGRCAVCGEELPPAVLDERPWTERCSKHAT
;
A
#
# COMPACT_ATOMS: atom_id res chain seq x y z
N MET A 1 6.75 21.31 -1.80
CA MET A 1 6.41 20.17 -2.67
C MET A 1 5.29 19.31 -2.08
N ALA A 2 4.20 19.93 -1.61
CA ALA A 2 3.03 19.24 -1.05
C ALA A 2 1.84 19.16 -2.05
N ASP A 3 1.99 19.74 -3.25
CA ASP A 3 0.92 19.89 -4.23
C ASP A 3 1.20 19.16 -5.56
N ASP A 4 2.00 18.09 -5.53
CA ASP A 4 2.25 17.30 -6.74
C ASP A 4 0.94 16.59 -7.18
N PRO A 5 0.43 16.83 -8.39
CA PRO A 5 -0.83 16.24 -8.87
C PRO A 5 -0.78 14.71 -8.92
N LYS A 6 0.40 14.13 -9.18
CA LYS A 6 0.60 12.68 -9.24
C LYS A 6 0.60 12.05 -7.86
N VAL A 7 1.19 12.72 -6.86
CA VAL A 7 1.09 12.29 -5.45
C VAL A 7 -0.36 12.29 -4.96
N ARG A 8 -1.16 13.30 -5.35
CA ARG A 8 -2.61 13.33 -5.04
C ARG A 8 -3.36 12.17 -5.69
N GLU A 9 -3.03 11.83 -6.94
CA GLU A 9 -3.61 10.67 -7.63
C GLU A 9 -3.28 9.36 -6.92
N TRP A 10 -2.01 9.11 -6.60
CA TRP A 10 -1.62 7.90 -5.88
C TRP A 10 -2.24 7.82 -4.49
N LYS A 11 -2.35 8.95 -3.77
CA LYS A 11 -3.05 9.00 -2.48
C LYS A 11 -4.52 8.58 -2.62
N ARG A 12 -5.24 9.05 -3.64
CA ARG A 12 -6.63 8.63 -3.91
C ARG A 12 -6.72 7.12 -4.17
N ARG A 13 -5.77 6.57 -4.92
CA ARG A 13 -5.73 5.12 -5.21
C ARG A 13 -5.43 4.30 -3.96
N LEU A 14 -4.57 4.78 -3.07
CA LEU A 14 -4.33 4.16 -1.76
C LEU A 14 -5.58 4.15 -0.90
N LEU A 15 -6.31 5.27 -0.84
CA LEU A 15 -7.57 5.35 -0.09
C LEU A 15 -8.61 4.37 -0.64
N ALA A 16 -8.76 4.30 -1.97
CA ALA A 16 -9.67 3.36 -2.61
C ALA A 16 -9.27 1.90 -2.32
N LYS A 17 -7.98 1.55 -2.43
CA LYS A 17 -7.51 0.20 -2.10
C LYS A 17 -7.65 -0.10 -0.60
N GLY A 18 -7.44 0.88 0.27
CA GLY A 18 -7.63 0.71 1.71
C GLY A 18 -9.08 0.36 2.07
N ALA A 19 -10.05 1.00 1.41
CA ALA A 19 -11.48 0.68 1.59
C ALA A 19 -11.81 -0.76 1.13
N ASP A 20 -11.27 -1.17 -0.03
CA ASP A 20 -11.41 -2.53 -0.55
C ASP A 20 -10.84 -3.59 0.42
N VAL A 21 -9.61 -3.38 0.91
CA VAL A 21 -8.95 -4.29 1.85
C VAL A 21 -9.66 -4.32 3.21
N ALA A 22 -10.19 -3.18 3.68
CA ALA A 22 -10.98 -3.14 4.90
C ALA A 22 -12.28 -3.95 4.77
N LYS A 23 -12.92 -3.91 3.59
CA LYS A 23 -14.10 -4.74 3.31
C LYS A 23 -13.74 -6.23 3.30
N GLN A 24 -12.65 -6.60 2.64
CA GLN A 24 -12.14 -7.97 2.65
C GLN A 24 -11.84 -8.46 4.08
N LEU A 25 -11.30 -7.59 4.95
CA LEU A 25 -11.02 -7.94 6.34
C LEU A 25 -12.31 -8.18 7.13
N GLU A 26 -13.33 -7.34 6.94
CA GLU A 26 -14.66 -7.58 7.53
C GLU A 26 -15.22 -8.94 7.10
N ASP A 27 -15.13 -9.28 5.82
CA ASP A 27 -15.63 -10.56 5.31
C ASP A 27 -14.87 -11.76 5.88
N VAL A 28 -13.54 -11.68 6.01
CA VAL A 28 -12.72 -12.72 6.67
C VAL A 28 -13.11 -12.88 8.14
N LEU A 29 -13.26 -11.77 8.88
CA LEU A 29 -13.67 -11.78 10.30
C LEU A 29 -15.09 -12.33 10.47
N ALA A 30 -15.96 -12.17 9.47
CA ALA A 30 -17.29 -12.78 9.42
C ALA A 30 -17.28 -14.27 9.01
N GLY A 31 -16.10 -14.87 8.80
CA GLY A 31 -15.94 -16.28 8.41
C GLY A 31 -16.25 -16.58 6.94
N LYS A 32 -16.29 -15.57 6.07
CA LYS A 32 -16.49 -15.76 4.63
C LYS A 32 -15.17 -16.13 3.95
N ASP A 33 -15.26 -16.87 2.86
CA ASP A 33 -14.11 -17.06 1.97
C ASP A 33 -13.94 -15.81 1.09
N VAL A 34 -12.74 -15.25 1.12
CA VAL A 34 -12.37 -14.02 0.42
C VAL A 34 -11.21 -14.33 -0.51
N ASP A 35 -11.30 -13.82 -1.74
CA ASP A 35 -10.22 -13.88 -2.70
C ASP A 35 -9.16 -12.79 -2.41
N PHE A 36 -7.90 -13.19 -2.46
CA PHE A 36 -6.74 -12.34 -2.14
C PHE A 36 -6.05 -11.79 -3.39
N ALA A 37 -6.72 -11.82 -4.55
CA ALA A 37 -6.18 -11.22 -5.77
C ALA A 37 -5.83 -9.74 -5.54
N GLY A 38 -4.60 -9.38 -5.92
CA GLY A 38 -4.09 -8.01 -5.75
C GLY A 38 -3.72 -7.65 -4.31
N ILE A 39 -3.67 -8.61 -3.39
CA ILE A 39 -3.07 -8.45 -2.05
C ILE A 39 -1.64 -8.99 -2.10
N PRO A 40 -0.61 -8.22 -1.72
CA PRO A 40 0.76 -8.73 -1.72
C PRO A 40 0.94 -9.83 -0.67
N GLU A 41 1.89 -10.74 -0.93
CA GLU A 41 2.38 -11.68 0.09
C GLU A 41 3.20 -10.87 1.12
N LEU A 42 2.76 -10.87 2.37
CA LEU A 42 3.38 -10.09 3.45
C LEU A 42 3.91 -11.00 4.56
N GLY A 43 4.57 -12.10 4.17
CA GLY A 43 5.28 -13.00 5.10
C GLY A 43 4.37 -13.70 6.11
N THR A 44 3.15 -14.03 5.72
CA THR A 44 2.20 -14.80 6.54
C THR A 44 1.20 -15.53 5.64
N ALA A 45 0.89 -16.79 5.98
CA ALA A 45 -0.19 -17.55 5.36
C ALA A 45 -1.56 -17.24 5.99
N ASP A 46 -1.57 -16.61 7.19
CA ASP A 46 -2.79 -16.20 7.86
C ASP A 46 -3.49 -15.06 7.11
N LYS A 47 -4.72 -15.32 6.67
CA LYS A 47 -5.56 -14.45 5.84
C LYS A 47 -5.84 -13.11 6.53
N GLU A 48 -6.22 -13.13 7.80
CA GLU A 48 -6.54 -11.94 8.57
C GLU A 48 -5.29 -11.06 8.76
N LEU A 49 -4.20 -11.65 9.23
CA LEU A 49 -2.94 -10.97 9.48
C LEU A 49 -2.36 -10.36 8.19
N ARG A 50 -2.53 -11.03 7.05
CA ARG A 50 -2.13 -10.49 5.74
C ARG A 50 -2.87 -9.20 5.39
N LEU A 51 -4.20 -9.17 5.54
CA LEU A 51 -5.00 -7.97 5.28
C LEU A 51 -4.65 -6.83 6.23
N ARG A 52 -4.46 -7.14 7.53
CA ARG A 52 -4.03 -6.15 8.52
C ARG A 52 -2.67 -5.53 8.15
N ARG A 53 -1.67 -6.35 7.83
CA ARG A 53 -0.35 -5.87 7.38
C ARG A 53 -0.44 -5.02 6.12
N PHE A 54 -1.36 -5.36 5.21
CA PHE A 54 -1.54 -4.58 4.00
C PHE A 54 -2.21 -3.23 4.26
N LEU A 55 -3.20 -3.16 5.15
CA LEU A 55 -3.76 -1.88 5.63
C LEU A 55 -2.70 -1.00 6.28
N GLU A 56 -1.81 -1.57 7.09
CA GLU A 56 -0.68 -0.82 7.68
C GLU A 56 0.25 -0.26 6.59
N LEU A 57 0.51 -1.02 5.53
CA LEU A 57 1.31 -0.56 4.38
C LEU A 57 0.62 0.59 3.64
N ILE A 58 -0.70 0.49 3.42
CA ILE A 58 -1.50 1.54 2.79
C ILE A 58 -1.50 2.82 3.65
N ASP A 59 -1.72 2.69 4.95
CA ASP A 59 -1.69 3.81 5.90
C ASP A 59 -0.34 4.53 5.90
N ARG A 60 0.78 3.78 5.90
CA ARG A 60 2.11 4.37 5.73
C ARG A 60 2.22 5.14 4.41
N GLY A 61 1.73 4.59 3.30
CA GLY A 61 1.68 5.28 2.00
C GLY A 61 0.93 6.61 2.07
N ILE A 62 -0.25 6.62 2.70
CA ILE A 62 -1.08 7.83 2.87
C ILE A 62 -0.35 8.88 3.70
N LYS A 63 0.22 8.50 4.86
CA LYS A 63 1.02 9.40 5.71
C LYS A 63 2.23 9.97 4.98
N ARG A 64 2.86 9.18 4.10
CA ARG A 64 3.98 9.65 3.27
C ARG A 64 3.55 10.65 2.21
N ALA A 65 2.34 10.54 1.67
CA ALA A 65 1.76 11.57 0.81
C ALA A 65 1.57 12.89 1.56
N ASP A 66 1.06 12.83 2.79
CA ASP A 66 0.80 14.03 3.61
C ASP A 66 2.08 14.70 4.13
N THR A 67 3.15 13.93 4.33
CA THR A 67 4.45 14.45 4.79
C THR A 67 5.40 14.83 3.66
N GLY A 68 4.97 14.71 2.39
CA GLY A 68 5.82 15.00 1.22
C GLY A 68 6.96 13.99 1.01
N ARG A 69 6.89 12.81 1.65
CA ARG A 69 7.87 11.71 1.53
C ARG A 69 7.41 10.59 0.59
N PHE A 70 6.33 10.81 -0.15
CA PHE A 70 5.78 9.83 -1.08
C PHE A 70 6.74 9.55 -2.24
N GLY A 71 6.68 8.34 -2.79
CA GLY A 71 7.49 7.96 -3.94
C GLY A 71 8.98 7.88 -3.68
N ARG A 72 9.40 7.72 -2.42
CA ARG A 72 10.81 7.48 -2.05
C ARG A 72 10.97 6.13 -1.35
N CYS A 73 12.14 5.53 -1.37
CA CYS A 73 12.42 4.35 -0.57
C CYS A 73 12.41 4.72 0.92
N ALA A 74 11.71 3.93 1.74
CA ALA A 74 11.67 4.10 3.19
C ALA A 74 13.02 3.82 3.88
N VAL A 75 13.95 3.13 3.18
CA VAL A 75 15.27 2.76 3.69
C VAL A 75 16.33 3.77 3.27
N CYS A 76 16.54 3.96 1.96
CA CYS A 76 17.62 4.81 1.44
C CYS A 76 17.17 6.18 0.90
N GLY A 77 15.87 6.46 0.81
CA GLY A 77 15.36 7.74 0.31
C GLY A 77 15.39 7.93 -1.22
N GLU A 78 15.92 6.96 -1.97
CA GLU A 78 15.95 6.97 -3.45
C GLU A 78 14.53 7.06 -4.03
N GLU A 79 14.37 7.77 -5.15
CA GLU A 79 13.06 7.90 -5.80
C GLU A 79 12.60 6.56 -6.37
N LEU A 80 11.34 6.22 -6.10
CA LEU A 80 10.71 5.03 -6.63
C LEU A 80 10.24 5.32 -8.06
N PRO A 81 10.41 4.37 -9.00
CA PRO A 81 9.97 4.59 -10.38
C PRO A 81 8.45 4.90 -10.44
N PRO A 82 8.03 5.97 -11.13
CA PRO A 82 6.61 6.30 -11.25
C PRO A 82 5.77 5.16 -11.82
N ALA A 83 6.30 4.40 -12.79
CA ALA A 83 5.64 3.23 -13.35
C ALA A 83 5.32 2.15 -12.31
N VAL A 84 6.18 1.98 -11.29
CA VAL A 84 5.93 1.05 -10.18
C VAL A 84 4.82 1.58 -9.27
N LEU A 85 4.80 2.89 -8.99
CA LEU A 85 3.76 3.52 -8.18
C LEU A 85 2.41 3.59 -8.91
N ASP A 86 2.44 3.67 -10.23
CA ASP A 86 1.27 3.58 -11.11
C ASP A 86 0.66 2.18 -11.12
N GLU A 87 1.42 1.13 -10.84
CA GLU A 87 0.87 -0.22 -10.69
C GLU A 87 0.52 -0.51 -9.22
N ARG A 88 1.45 -0.18 -8.32
CA ARG A 88 1.46 -0.51 -6.89
C ARG A 88 1.81 0.72 -6.06
N PRO A 89 0.85 1.61 -5.79
CA PRO A 89 1.10 2.86 -5.06
C PRO A 89 1.45 2.65 -3.58
N TRP A 90 1.28 1.43 -3.05
CA TRP A 90 1.72 1.02 -1.71
C TRP A 90 3.21 0.61 -1.65
N THR A 91 3.93 0.66 -2.77
CA THR A 91 5.37 0.36 -2.80
C THR A 91 6.13 1.38 -1.95
N GLU A 92 6.79 0.92 -0.89
CA GLU A 92 7.57 1.79 0.00
C GLU A 92 9.09 1.58 -0.08
N ARG A 93 9.57 0.56 -0.81
CA ARG A 93 10.99 0.23 -0.94
C ARG A 93 11.42 0.10 -2.40
N CYS A 94 12.65 0.53 -2.71
CA CYS A 94 13.25 0.35 -4.03
C CYS A 94 13.63 -1.11 -4.25
N SER A 95 13.95 -1.50 -5.49
CA SER A 95 14.37 -2.87 -5.83
C SER A 95 15.54 -3.38 -4.99
N LYS A 96 16.50 -2.50 -4.64
CA LYS A 96 17.64 -2.83 -3.75
C LYS A 96 17.23 -3.24 -2.33
N HIS A 97 16.04 -2.83 -1.89
CA HIS A 97 15.52 -3.07 -0.54
C HIS A 97 14.15 -3.79 -0.56
N ALA A 98 13.75 -4.35 -1.70
CA ALA A 98 12.56 -5.19 -1.82
C ALA A 98 12.91 -6.56 -1.22
N THR A 99 12.74 -6.67 0.09
CA THR A 99 12.98 -7.87 0.91
C THR A 99 11.68 -8.28 1.57
#